data_AF-A0A5D4NTM8-F1
#
_entry.id   AF-A0A5D4NTM8-F1
#
_cell.length_a   1.000
_cell.length_b   1.000
_cell.length_c   1.000
_cell.angle_alpha   90.00
_cell.angle_beta   90.00
_cell.angle_gamma   90.00
#
_symmetry.space_group_name_H-M   'P 1'
#
loop_
_entity.id
_entity.type
_entity.pdbx_description
1 polymer ?
#
loop_
_entity_poly.entity_id
_entity_poly.type
_entity_poly.pdbx_seq_one_letter_code
_entity_poly.pdbx_strand_id
1 'polypeptide(L)' 'MNVKRKSGKLDKVAADRKWEKIIVLGDKGTGHMLSENMNKQIDEVIQKNLLNEQEEKVVEEINA' A
#
# COMPACT_ATOMS: atom_id res chain seq x y z
N MET A 1 2.72 -9.84 -13.29
CA MET A 1 2.09 -8.52 -13.02
C MET A 1 3.11 -7.42 -13.27
N ASN A 2 2.81 -6.34 -14.01
CA ASN A 2 3.78 -5.25 -14.23
C ASN A 2 3.63 -4.18 -13.14
N VAL A 3 4.52 -4.22 -12.13
CA VAL A 3 4.49 -3.37 -10.94
C VAL A 3 4.62 -1.88 -11.29
N LYS A 4 5.50 -1.50 -12.22
CA LYS A 4 5.69 -0.09 -12.66
C LYS A 4 4.40 0.60 -13.08
N ARG A 5 3.58 -0.07 -13.92
CA ARG A 5 2.31 0.52 -14.39
C ARG A 5 1.30 0.67 -13.25
N LYS A 6 1.33 -0.21 -12.27
CA LYS A 6 0.43 -0.16 -11.10
C LYS A 6 0.88 0.93 -10.12
N SER A 7 2.18 1.06 -9.87
CA SER A 7 2.75 2.13 -9.03
C SER A 7 2.36 3.52 -9.54
N GLY A 8 2.53 3.79 -10.84
CA GLY A 8 2.14 5.10 -11.39
C GLY A 8 0.63 5.40 -11.32
N LYS A 9 -0.23 4.37 -11.37
CA LYS A 9 -1.67 4.54 -11.12
C LYS A 9 -1.95 4.85 -9.64
N LEU A 10 -1.23 4.19 -8.72
CA LEU A 10 -1.39 4.40 -7.29
C LEU A 10 -0.91 5.80 -6.88
N ASP A 11 0.21 6.27 -7.44
CA ASP A 11 0.68 7.64 -7.27
C ASP A 11 -0.38 8.67 -7.69
N LYS A 12 -1.00 8.47 -8.86
CA LYS A 12 -2.07 9.36 -9.32
C LYS A 12 -3.23 9.39 -8.34
N VAL A 13 -3.69 8.22 -7.87
CA VAL A 13 -4.78 8.15 -6.89
C VAL A 13 -4.40 8.81 -5.57
N ALA A 14 -3.18 8.58 -5.09
CA ALA A 14 -2.68 9.16 -3.85
C ALA A 14 -2.58 10.70 -3.95
N ALA A 15 -2.19 11.23 -5.11
CA ALA A 15 -2.15 12.65 -5.37
C ALA A 15 -3.56 13.27 -5.48
N ASP A 16 -4.43 12.68 -6.30
CA ASP A 16 -5.80 13.16 -6.54
C ASP A 16 -6.61 13.20 -5.23
N ARG A 17 -6.40 12.20 -4.35
CA ARG A 17 -7.07 12.08 -3.05
C ARG A 17 -6.30 12.68 -1.88
N LYS A 18 -5.14 13.30 -2.13
CA LYS A 18 -4.27 13.91 -1.12
C LYS A 18 -3.98 12.97 0.06
N TRP A 19 -3.65 11.71 -0.21
CA TRP A 19 -3.32 10.73 0.83
C TRP A 19 -2.16 11.20 1.69
N GLU A 20 -2.35 11.20 3.00
CA GLU A 20 -1.32 11.63 3.96
C GLU A 20 -0.38 10.49 4.34
N LYS A 21 -0.90 9.25 4.40
CA LYS A 21 -0.14 8.05 4.77
C LYS A 21 -0.47 6.90 3.83
N ILE A 22 0.54 6.11 3.46
CA ILE A 22 0.42 4.89 2.66
C ILE A 22 0.99 3.72 3.44
N ILE A 23 0.12 2.76 3.77
CA ILE A 23 0.46 1.51 4.46
C ILE A 23 0.17 0.36 3.51
N VAL A 24 1.14 -0.50 3.27
CA VAL A 24 1.00 -1.68 2.41
C VAL A 24 0.97 -2.94 3.24
N LEU A 25 -0.10 -3.71 3.08
CA LEU A 25 -0.26 -5.04 3.67
C LEU A 25 0.08 -6.10 2.63
N GLY A 26 0.98 -7.02 2.96
CA GLY A 26 1.30 -8.13 2.08
C GLY A 26 2.72 -8.65 2.28
N ASP A 27 3.25 -9.36 1.29
CA ASP A 27 4.62 -9.82 1.38
C ASP A 27 5.62 -8.65 1.26
N LYS A 28 6.76 -8.77 1.96
CA LYS A 28 7.80 -7.74 1.97
C LYS A 28 8.40 -7.49 0.58
N GLY A 29 8.43 -8.50 -0.29
CA GLY A 29 8.98 -8.38 -1.63
C GLY A 29 8.15 -7.45 -2.50
N THR A 30 6.84 -7.68 -2.58
CA THR A 30 5.91 -6.82 -3.32
C THR A 30 5.84 -5.43 -2.71
N GLY A 31 5.85 -5.31 -1.37
CA GLY A 31 5.90 -4.01 -0.69
C GLY A 31 7.16 -3.22 -1.05
N HIS A 32 8.32 -3.86 -1.07
CA HIS A 32 9.57 -3.25 -1.48
C HIS A 32 9.55 -2.83 -2.95
N MET A 33 9.09 -3.71 -3.85
CA MET A 33 8.95 -3.39 -5.27
C MET A 33 8.00 -2.20 -5.51
N LEU A 34 6.93 -2.06 -4.74
CA LEU A 34 6.06 -0.88 -4.81
C LEU A 34 6.82 0.38 -4.38
N SER A 35 7.57 0.31 -3.27
CA SER A 35 8.34 1.44 -2.73
C SER A 35 9.39 1.97 -3.72
N GLU A 36 10.05 1.09 -4.48
CA GLU A 36 11.05 1.49 -5.48
C GLU A 36 10.45 2.11 -6.74
N ASN A 37 9.16 1.91 -7.00
CA ASN A 37 8.50 2.29 -8.25
C ASN A 37 7.43 3.37 -8.06
N MET A 38 7.19 3.82 -6.83
CA MET A 38 6.28 4.92 -6.50
C MET A 38 7.05 6.22 -6.24
N ASN A 39 6.42 7.35 -6.56
CA ASN A 39 6.95 8.67 -6.22
C ASN A 39 6.57 9.08 -4.80
N LYS A 40 5.36 8.73 -4.35
CA LYS A 40 4.96 8.87 -2.94
C LYS A 40 5.70 7.82 -2.11
N GLN A 41 6.22 8.26 -0.98
CA GLN A 41 6.80 7.37 0.02
C GLN A 41 5.73 6.43 0.57
N ILE A 42 6.08 5.15 0.71
CA ILE A 42 5.33 4.19 1.51
C ILE A 42 5.83 4.32 2.93
N ASP A 43 4.93 4.64 3.86
CA ASP A 43 5.28 4.86 5.27
C ASP A 43 5.55 3.55 5.99
N GLU A 44 4.84 2.49 5.60
CA GLU A 44 4.89 1.22 6.30
C GLU A 44 4.55 0.03 5.40
N VAL A 45 5.27 -1.08 5.58
CA VAL A 45 4.98 -2.37 4.95
C VAL A 45 4.78 -3.42 6.04
N ILE A 46 3.54 -3.84 6.23
CA ILE A 46 3.16 -4.82 7.25
C ILE A 46 3.03 -6.19 6.59
N GLN A 47 3.83 -7.14 7.08
CA GLN A 47 3.81 -8.52 6.59
C GLN A 47 2.61 -9.29 7.14
N LYS A 48 1.42 -8.99 6.62
CA LYS A 48 0.16 -9.60 7.03
C LYS A 48 -0.73 -9.80 5.79
N ASN A 49 -1.39 -10.94 5.71
CA ASN A 49 -2.40 -11.20 4.69
C ASN A 49 -3.78 -10.89 5.25
N LEU A 50 -4.42 -9.84 4.74
CA LEU A 50 -5.77 -9.43 5.13
C LEU A 50 -6.73 -9.38 3.93
N LEU A 51 -6.40 -10.04 2.81
CA LEU A 51 -7.19 -9.98 1.57
C LEU A 51 -8.64 -10.45 1.71
N ASN A 52 -8.92 -11.31 2.70
CA ASN A 52 -10.24 -11.88 2.96
C ASN A 52 -10.91 -11.29 4.21
N GLU A 53 -10.39 -10.19 4.73
CA GLU A 53 -10.90 -9.54 5.93
C GLU A 53 -11.77 -8.34 5.57
N GLN A 54 -12.72 -8.01 6.45
CA GLN A 54 -13.57 -6.83 6.28
C GLN A 54 -12.74 -5.55 6.45
N GLU A 55 -13.08 -4.49 5.71
CA GLU A 55 -12.36 -3.21 5.74
C GLU A 55 -12.22 -2.65 7.16
N GLU A 56 -13.26 -2.75 7.99
CA GLU A 56 -13.24 -2.33 9.40
C GLU A 56 -12.17 -3.07 10.21
N LYS A 57 -12.11 -4.39 10.08
CA LYS A 57 -11.11 -5.24 10.74
C LYS A 57 -9.70 -4.96 10.24
N VAL A 58 -9.52 -4.59 8.98
CA VAL A 58 -8.23 -4.16 8.44
C VAL A 58 -7.75 -2.89 9.14
N VAL A 59 -8.65 -1.92 9.34
CA VAL A 59 -8.32 -0.64 10.01
C VAL A 59 -8.01 -0.86 11.48
N GLU A 60 -8.77 -1.71 12.18
CA GLU A 60 -8.48 -2.09 13.57
C GLU A 60 -7.08 -2.70 13.69
N GLU A 61 -6.74 -3.64 12.81
CA GLU A 61 -5.45 -4.35 12.84
C GLU A 61 -4.24 -3.48 12.50
N ILE A 62 -4.43 -2.33 11.84
CA ILE A 62 -3.36 -1.37 11.57
C ILE A 62 -3.19 -0.37 12.72
N ASN A 63 -4.25 -0.11 13.49
CA ASN A 63 -4.26 0.90 14.56
C ASN A 63 -4.16 0.30 15.99
N ALA A 64 -4.19 -1.02 16.13
CA ALA A 64 -4.01 -1.74 17.38
C ALA A 64 -2.52 -1.80 17.80
#